data_AF-A0A6N0LIQ3-F1
#
_entry.id   AF-A0A6N0LIQ3-F1
#
_cell.length_a   1.000
_cell.length_b   1.000
_cell.length_c   1.000
_cell.angle_alpha   90.00
_cell.angle_beta   90.00
_cell.angle_gamma   90.00
#
_symmetry.space_group_name_H-M   'P 1'
#
loop_
_entity.id
_entity.type
_entity.pdbx_description
1 polymer ?
#
loop_
_entity_poly.entity_id
_entity_poly.type
_entity_poly.pdbx_seq_one_letter_code
_entity_poly.pdbx_strand_id
1 'polypeptide(L)'
;MNNLKMKNALLALSVSLFASTIYAAPSAELQNRMKAMGTVQNHQVIDGGLTAWTISSKSGKVAVFYTTPDEKVLIKGNLWKTADRKNISDDINLKALNYASPEFKQRVLGKATQTTTANGKHANQPIQQNFTAEIVGKFNGPVPEIIKLLDQAAGYKEGKGNATDTLYVFYDPRCKWCHQAYYETRRYVDKGFTIKWLPTLALGQSESGYRMAASILQSPKADSLEKNFNRDASYQVDPTDKSRKNIDTNLEHLLALVAGFDGKGARVSVPTGFYINKRTGKIKKVDALSESINLEMVFGK
;
A
#
# COMPACT_ATOMS: atom_id res chain seq x y z
N MET A 1 -27.51 77.24 -13.43
CA MET A 1 -27.17 76.45 -14.64
C MET A 1 -25.94 75.63 -14.32
N ASN A 2 -26.14 74.33 -14.13
CA ASN A 2 -25.17 73.36 -13.61
C ASN A 2 -24.26 72.83 -14.72
N ASN A 3 -22.94 72.91 -14.51
CA ASN A 3 -21.92 72.26 -15.35
C ASN A 3 -21.71 70.81 -14.90
N LEU A 4 -22.25 69.85 -15.65
CA LEU A 4 -22.05 68.42 -15.44
C LEU A 4 -20.78 67.96 -16.19
N LYS A 5 -19.70 67.69 -15.44
CA LYS A 5 -18.47 67.08 -15.97
C LYS A 5 -18.76 65.63 -16.41
N MET A 6 -18.60 65.36 -17.71
CA MET A 6 -18.56 64.02 -18.28
C MET A 6 -17.35 63.26 -17.72
N LYS A 7 -17.60 62.13 -17.05
CA LYS A 7 -16.58 61.17 -16.62
C LYS A 7 -16.32 60.20 -17.77
N ASN A 8 -15.10 60.21 -18.30
CA ASN A 8 -14.61 59.17 -19.21
C ASN A 8 -14.50 57.85 -18.43
N ALA A 9 -15.35 56.88 -18.78
CA ALA A 9 -15.23 55.51 -18.31
C ALA A 9 -14.25 54.75 -19.21
N LEU A 10 -13.03 54.49 -18.71
CA LEU A 10 -12.15 53.49 -19.30
C LEU A 10 -12.68 52.11 -18.92
N LEU A 11 -13.19 51.35 -19.89
CA LEU A 11 -13.36 49.90 -19.76
C LEU A 11 -11.99 49.24 -19.93
N ALA A 12 -11.41 48.73 -18.84
CA ALA A 12 -10.28 47.81 -18.91
C ALA A 12 -10.81 46.41 -19.29
N LEU A 13 -10.60 45.98 -20.53
CA LEU A 13 -10.75 44.58 -20.92
C LEU A 13 -9.59 43.78 -20.32
N SER A 14 -9.84 43.06 -19.23
CA SER A 14 -8.93 42.04 -18.73
C SER A 14 -9.02 40.80 -19.65
N VAL A 15 -8.07 40.66 -20.58
CA VAL A 15 -7.89 39.43 -21.34
C VAL A 15 -7.21 38.41 -20.42
N SER A 16 -8.00 37.50 -19.84
CA SER A 16 -7.49 36.35 -19.11
C SER A 16 -6.88 35.36 -20.11
N LEU A 17 -5.56 35.42 -20.32
CA LEU A 17 -4.81 34.37 -20.99
C LEU A 17 -4.85 33.10 -20.13
N PHE A 18 -5.72 32.14 -20.48
CA PHE A 18 -5.59 30.78 -19.99
C PHE A 18 -4.37 30.15 -20.67
N ALA A 19 -3.24 30.09 -19.97
CA ALA A 19 -2.09 29.30 -20.40
C ALA A 19 -2.46 27.82 -20.31
N SER A 20 -2.79 27.19 -21.44
CA SER A 20 -2.82 25.75 -21.55
C SER A 20 -1.37 25.25 -21.53
N THR A 21 -0.99 24.56 -20.46
CA THR A 21 0.34 23.94 -20.36
C THR A 21 0.41 22.80 -21.38
N ILE A 22 1.02 23.07 -22.54
CA ILE A 22 1.32 22.04 -23.54
C ILE A 22 2.62 21.37 -23.12
N TYR A 23 2.54 20.14 -22.64
CA TYR A 23 3.72 19.33 -22.37
C TYR A 23 4.30 18.78 -23.68
N ALA A 24 5.62 18.77 -23.80
CA ALA A 24 6.31 18.24 -24.96
C ALA A 24 6.10 16.72 -25.10
N ALA A 25 6.04 16.24 -26.36
CA ALA A 25 6.02 14.81 -26.63
C ALA A 25 7.37 14.16 -26.27
N PRO A 26 7.39 12.86 -25.92
CA PRO A 26 8.62 12.15 -25.60
C PRO A 26 9.64 12.13 -26.73
N SER A 27 10.93 12.29 -26.40
CA SER A 27 12.03 12.25 -27.34
C SER A 27 12.18 10.88 -28.02
N ALA A 28 12.83 10.87 -29.19
CA ALA A 28 13.14 9.63 -29.90
C ALA A 28 14.05 8.70 -29.06
N GLU A 29 14.95 9.28 -28.26
CA GLU A 29 15.83 8.51 -27.39
C GLU A 29 15.05 7.80 -26.29
N LEU A 30 14.15 8.51 -25.59
CA LEU A 30 13.30 7.91 -24.58
C LEU A 30 12.41 6.83 -25.20
N GLN A 31 11.79 7.09 -26.35
CA GLN A 31 11.00 6.09 -27.05
C GLN A 31 11.78 4.81 -27.34
N ASN A 32 13.05 4.93 -27.77
CA ASN A 32 13.91 3.76 -28.02
C ASN A 32 14.25 3.01 -26.72
N ARG A 33 14.54 3.72 -25.62
CA ARG A 33 14.75 3.11 -24.30
C ARG A 33 13.52 2.34 -23.83
N MET A 34 12.31 2.90 -24.01
CA MET A 34 11.07 2.24 -23.61
C MET A 34 10.78 0.99 -24.46
N LYS A 35 11.10 1.01 -25.76
CA LYS A 35 11.00 -0.18 -26.64
C LYS A 35 11.93 -1.33 -26.21
N ALA A 36 13.05 -1.04 -25.54
CA ALA A 36 13.93 -2.08 -25.01
C ALA A 36 13.29 -2.88 -23.85
N MET A 37 12.28 -2.34 -23.18
CA MET A 37 11.58 -2.99 -22.07
C MET A 37 10.43 -3.90 -22.53
N GLY A 38 10.03 -3.82 -23.79
CA GLY A 38 8.92 -4.57 -24.36
C GLY A 38 8.22 -3.80 -25.48
N THR A 39 7.07 -4.30 -25.92
CA THR A 39 6.28 -3.62 -26.95
C THR A 39 5.54 -2.45 -26.31
N VAL A 40 5.91 -1.23 -26.69
CA VAL A 40 5.19 -0.02 -26.30
C VAL A 40 3.84 -0.02 -27.03
N GLN A 41 2.75 -0.13 -26.28
CA GLN A 41 1.39 -0.19 -26.81
C GLN A 41 0.75 1.19 -26.87
N ASN A 42 1.05 2.03 -25.87
CA ASN A 42 0.56 3.40 -25.79
C ASN A 42 1.51 4.23 -24.92
N HIS A 43 1.56 5.54 -25.18
CA HIS A 43 2.09 6.51 -24.22
C HIS A 43 1.25 7.79 -24.24
N GLN A 44 1.09 8.42 -23.07
CA GLN A 44 0.32 9.65 -22.94
C GLN A 44 0.92 10.54 -21.87
N VAL A 45 0.92 11.85 -22.10
CA VAL A 45 1.25 12.80 -21.06
C VAL A 45 0.07 12.91 -20.09
N ILE A 46 0.38 12.90 -18.81
CA ILE A 46 -0.57 13.04 -17.70
C ILE A 46 -0.20 14.25 -16.85
N ASP A 47 -1.04 14.57 -15.86
CA ASP A 47 -0.81 15.65 -14.91
C ASP A 47 0.61 15.63 -14.31
N GLY A 48 1.17 16.83 -14.10
CA GLY A 48 2.56 16.99 -13.64
C GLY A 48 3.61 16.83 -14.76
N GLY A 49 3.17 16.70 -16.01
CA GLY A 49 4.05 16.54 -17.18
C GLY A 49 4.69 15.17 -17.29
N LEU A 50 4.28 14.22 -16.45
CA LEU A 50 4.75 12.85 -16.54
C LEU A 50 4.23 12.20 -17.81
N THR A 51 5.00 11.30 -18.42
CA THR A 51 4.49 10.43 -19.48
C THR A 51 4.19 9.06 -18.92
N ALA A 52 2.96 8.59 -19.04
CA ALA A 52 2.57 7.22 -18.75
C ALA A 52 2.81 6.33 -19.98
N TRP A 53 3.47 5.19 -19.79
CA TRP A 53 3.83 4.23 -20.82
C TRP A 53 3.19 2.88 -20.54
N THR A 54 2.37 2.41 -21.47
CA THR A 54 1.83 1.04 -21.44
C THR A 54 2.73 0.13 -22.24
N ILE A 55 3.34 -0.84 -21.56
CA ILE A 55 4.27 -1.79 -22.18
C ILE A 55 3.74 -3.20 -22.01
N SER A 56 3.66 -3.96 -23.10
CA SER A 56 3.38 -5.38 -23.06
C SER A 56 4.62 -6.23 -23.33
N SER A 57 4.67 -7.38 -22.67
CA SER A 57 5.69 -8.41 -22.91
C SER A 57 5.23 -9.37 -24.01
N LYS A 58 6.17 -10.10 -24.62
CA LYS A 58 5.88 -11.21 -25.54
C LYS A 58 4.96 -12.28 -24.92
N SER A 59 4.98 -12.43 -23.60
CA SER A 59 4.11 -13.34 -22.85
C SER A 59 2.69 -12.82 -22.59
N GLY A 60 2.32 -11.66 -23.13
CA GLY A 60 0.98 -11.08 -22.99
C GLY A 60 0.71 -10.35 -21.67
N LYS A 61 1.71 -10.25 -20.76
CA LYS A 61 1.62 -9.40 -19.56
C LYS A 61 1.75 -7.94 -19.95
N VAL A 62 0.99 -7.06 -19.30
CA VAL A 62 1.08 -5.60 -19.46
C VAL A 62 1.49 -4.92 -18.15
N ALA A 63 2.22 -3.82 -18.25
CA ALA A 63 2.58 -2.95 -17.13
C ALA A 63 2.57 -1.48 -17.56
N VAL A 64 2.32 -0.59 -16.60
CA VAL A 64 2.40 0.86 -16.77
C VAL A 64 3.64 1.39 -16.05
N PHE A 65 4.40 2.25 -16.73
CA PHE A 65 5.53 2.99 -16.18
C PHE A 65 5.30 4.48 -16.40
N TYR A 66 6.00 5.32 -15.63
CA TYR A 66 5.94 6.78 -15.81
C TYR A 66 7.33 7.35 -15.97
N THR A 67 7.49 8.39 -16.78
CA THR A 67 8.74 9.12 -16.91
C THR A 67 8.56 10.58 -16.58
N THR A 68 9.59 11.19 -15.98
CA THR A 68 9.60 12.63 -15.71
C THR A 68 9.69 13.44 -17.02
N PRO A 69 9.26 14.72 -17.02
CA PRO A 69 9.32 15.57 -18.21
C PRO A 69 10.75 15.75 -18.76
N ASP A 70 11.75 15.66 -17.89
CA ASP A 70 13.17 15.72 -18.27
C ASP A 70 13.73 14.38 -18.76
N GLU A 71 12.90 13.33 -18.81
CA GLU A 71 13.20 11.97 -19.31
C GLU A 71 14.30 11.21 -18.56
N LYS A 72 14.75 11.75 -17.42
CA LYS A 72 15.85 11.18 -16.62
C LYS A 72 15.40 10.12 -15.64
N VAL A 73 14.13 10.15 -15.20
CA VAL A 73 13.61 9.23 -14.18
C VAL A 73 12.51 8.35 -14.78
N LEU A 74 12.60 7.06 -14.48
CA LEU A 74 11.55 6.07 -14.72
C LEU A 74 10.94 5.66 -13.37
N ILE A 75 9.62 5.73 -13.26
CA ILE A 75 8.86 5.46 -12.05
C ILE A 75 7.93 4.28 -12.31
N LYS A 76 7.87 3.35 -11.35
CA LYS A 76 6.91 2.26 -11.34
C LYS A 76 6.16 2.27 -10.00
N GLY A 77 4.84 2.40 -10.07
CA GLY A 77 4.00 2.48 -8.88
C GLY A 77 2.63 3.05 -9.22
N ASN A 78 1.92 3.49 -8.19
CA ASN A 78 0.68 4.25 -8.35
C ASN A 78 0.98 5.74 -8.20
N LEU A 79 0.22 6.57 -8.90
CA LEU A 79 0.27 8.01 -8.87
C LEU A 79 -1.06 8.52 -8.32
N TRP A 80 -0.97 9.52 -7.46
CA TRP A 80 -2.12 10.18 -6.88
C TRP A 80 -2.04 11.67 -7.20
N LYS A 81 -3.14 12.25 -7.68
CA LYS A 81 -3.24 13.71 -7.81
C LYS A 81 -3.13 14.33 -6.43
N THR A 82 -2.26 15.32 -6.26
CA THR A 82 -2.13 16.03 -4.98
C THR A 82 -3.39 16.83 -4.64
N ALA A 83 -4.06 17.37 -5.67
CA ALA A 83 -5.24 18.22 -5.51
C ALA A 83 -6.46 17.50 -4.89
N ASP A 84 -6.80 16.31 -5.38
CA ASP A 84 -8.01 15.56 -4.99
C ASP A 84 -7.71 14.16 -4.45
N ARG A 85 -6.43 13.76 -4.39
CA ARG A 85 -5.95 12.45 -3.92
C ARG A 85 -6.53 11.28 -4.70
N LYS A 86 -7.05 11.54 -5.90
CA LYS A 86 -7.50 10.52 -6.84
C LYS A 86 -6.29 9.71 -7.31
N ASN A 87 -6.37 8.39 -7.18
CA ASN A 87 -5.43 7.49 -7.83
C ASN A 87 -5.66 7.57 -9.35
N ILE A 88 -4.72 8.18 -10.07
CA ILE A 88 -4.80 8.30 -11.53
C ILE A 88 -4.26 7.05 -12.22
N SER A 89 -3.47 6.25 -11.52
CA SER A 89 -2.93 5.00 -12.07
C SER A 89 -4.00 3.94 -12.24
N ASP A 90 -5.11 3.96 -11.49
CA ASP A 90 -6.15 2.93 -11.62
C ASP A 90 -6.80 2.93 -13.01
N ASP A 91 -7.24 4.09 -13.50
CA ASP A 91 -7.83 4.23 -14.83
C ASP A 91 -6.82 3.89 -15.95
N ILE A 92 -5.57 4.31 -15.78
CA ILE A 92 -4.49 4.02 -16.73
C ILE A 92 -4.20 2.52 -16.76
N ASN A 93 -4.10 1.88 -15.59
CA ASN A 93 -3.87 0.44 -15.47
C ASN A 93 -5.05 -0.36 -16.04
N LEU A 94 -6.29 0.06 -15.79
CA LEU A 94 -7.48 -0.58 -16.36
C LEU A 94 -7.50 -0.50 -17.89
N LYS A 95 -7.20 0.67 -18.45
CA LYS A 95 -7.06 0.83 -19.91
C LYS A 95 -5.91 0.00 -20.48
N ALA A 96 -4.80 -0.10 -19.75
CA ALA A 96 -3.66 -0.92 -20.15
C ALA A 96 -4.02 -2.40 -20.32
N LEU A 97 -5.01 -2.92 -19.58
CA LEU A 97 -5.48 -4.31 -19.73
C LEU A 97 -6.13 -4.61 -21.08
N ASN A 98 -6.44 -3.60 -21.90
CA ASN A 98 -6.87 -3.83 -23.28
C ASN A 98 -5.76 -4.40 -24.17
N TYR A 99 -4.51 -4.26 -23.76
CA TYR A 99 -3.34 -4.81 -24.46
C TYR A 99 -2.79 -6.08 -23.80
N ALA A 100 -3.44 -6.57 -22.75
CA ALA A 100 -3.08 -7.81 -22.09
C ALA A 100 -3.62 -9.02 -22.85
N SER A 101 -2.98 -10.18 -22.68
CA SER A 101 -3.59 -11.44 -23.11
C SER A 101 -4.89 -11.71 -22.33
N PRO A 102 -5.84 -12.47 -22.89
CA PRO A 102 -7.06 -12.85 -22.21
C PRO A 102 -6.81 -13.47 -20.83
N GLU A 103 -5.79 -14.33 -20.71
CA GLU A 103 -5.43 -15.02 -19.46
C GLU A 103 -4.92 -14.03 -18.41
N PHE A 104 -4.06 -13.09 -18.82
CA PHE A 104 -3.56 -12.06 -17.92
C PHE A 104 -4.68 -11.08 -17.52
N LYS A 105 -5.51 -10.68 -18.48
CA LYS A 105 -6.66 -9.81 -18.25
C LYS A 105 -7.66 -10.45 -17.28
N GLN A 106 -8.00 -11.73 -17.46
CA GLN A 106 -8.84 -12.48 -16.51
C GLN A 106 -8.19 -12.59 -15.13
N ARG A 107 -6.88 -12.84 -15.07
CA ARG A 107 -6.15 -12.89 -13.79
C ARG A 107 -6.11 -11.55 -13.06
N VAL A 108 -6.12 -10.42 -13.78
CA VAL A 108 -6.12 -9.08 -13.17
C VAL A 108 -7.54 -8.60 -12.87
N LEU A 109 -8.49 -8.73 -13.81
CA LEU A 109 -9.88 -8.31 -13.63
C LEU A 109 -10.66 -9.23 -12.70
N GLY A 110 -10.37 -10.53 -12.67
CA GLY A 110 -10.89 -11.44 -11.65
C GLY A 110 -10.51 -11.02 -10.21
N LYS A 111 -9.54 -10.11 -10.04
CA LYS A 111 -9.26 -9.42 -8.77
C LYS A 111 -10.03 -8.11 -8.58
N ALA A 112 -10.52 -7.47 -9.64
CA ALA A 112 -11.23 -6.18 -9.59
C ALA A 112 -12.75 -6.36 -9.37
N THR A 113 -13.37 -7.40 -9.96
CA THR A 113 -14.82 -7.63 -9.90
C THR A 113 -15.36 -8.09 -8.54
N GLN A 114 -14.51 -8.33 -7.53
CA GLN A 114 -14.94 -8.58 -6.15
C GLN A 114 -15.10 -7.29 -5.32
N THR A 115 -14.76 -6.11 -5.85
CA THR A 115 -14.74 -4.84 -5.07
C THR A 115 -15.97 -3.95 -5.30
N THR A 116 -16.91 -4.33 -6.18
CA THR A 116 -18.05 -3.47 -6.55
C THR A 116 -19.40 -4.15 -6.37
N THR A 117 -19.73 -4.52 -5.13
CA THR A 117 -21.12 -4.72 -4.69
C THR A 117 -21.27 -4.29 -3.23
N ALA A 118 -21.17 -2.98 -3.00
CA ALA A 118 -21.75 -2.35 -1.81
C ALA A 118 -22.44 -1.06 -2.26
N ASN A 119 -23.77 -1.14 -2.38
CA ASN A 119 -24.67 -0.03 -2.62
C ASN A 119 -24.51 1.04 -1.52
N GLY A 120 -24.20 2.28 -1.91
CA GLY A 120 -24.23 3.41 -1.01
C GLY A 120 -23.87 4.71 -1.74
N LYS A 121 -24.89 5.50 -2.09
CA LYS A 121 -24.72 6.88 -2.53
C LYS A 121 -23.94 7.65 -1.46
N HIS A 122 -22.71 8.06 -1.74
CA HIS A 122 -22.03 9.09 -0.96
C HIS A 122 -21.74 10.29 -1.86
N ALA A 123 -22.53 11.34 -1.61
CA ALA A 123 -22.37 12.66 -2.20
C ALA A 123 -21.00 13.25 -1.86
N ASN A 124 -20.46 14.02 -2.82
CA ASN A 124 -19.28 14.85 -2.67
C ASN A 124 -19.39 15.74 -1.44
N GLN A 125 -18.53 15.50 -0.45
CA GLN A 125 -18.17 16.49 0.56
C GLN A 125 -16.64 16.61 0.56
N PRO A 126 -16.09 17.84 0.59
CA PRO A 126 -14.66 18.07 0.46
C PRO A 126 -13.95 17.64 1.75
N ILE A 127 -13.27 16.50 1.71
CA ILE A 127 -12.41 16.08 2.83
C ILE A 127 -11.01 16.67 2.63
N GLN A 128 -10.72 17.78 3.30
CA GLN A 128 -9.34 18.14 3.67
C GLN A 128 -8.76 16.97 4.47
N GLN A 129 -7.79 16.22 3.94
CA GLN A 129 -7.11 15.21 4.76
C GLN A 129 -5.76 15.73 5.23
N ASN A 130 -5.81 16.29 6.43
CA ASN A 130 -4.75 16.08 7.40
C ASN A 130 -4.53 14.57 7.56
N PHE A 131 -3.32 14.07 7.31
CA PHE A 131 -2.94 12.71 7.70
C PHE A 131 -2.71 12.67 9.21
N THR A 132 -3.80 12.82 9.98
CA THR A 132 -3.79 12.41 11.38
C THR A 132 -3.70 10.90 11.39
N ALA A 133 -2.67 10.37 12.05
CA ALA A 133 -2.40 8.95 12.22
C ALA A 133 -3.68 8.14 12.52
N GLU A 134 -3.94 7.09 11.75
CA GLU A 134 -5.18 6.32 11.87
C GLU A 134 -5.26 5.48 13.14
N ILE A 135 -4.12 5.08 13.71
CA ILE A 135 -4.07 4.31 14.96
C ILE A 135 -4.05 5.20 16.21
N VAL A 136 -3.91 6.52 16.05
CA VAL A 136 -3.89 7.49 17.15
C VAL A 136 -5.29 7.98 17.46
N GLY A 137 -5.61 8.08 18.75
CA GLY A 137 -6.90 8.55 19.24
C GLY A 137 -7.50 7.56 20.23
N LYS A 138 -8.70 7.89 20.74
CA LYS A 138 -9.44 7.03 21.66
C LYS A 138 -10.42 6.15 20.89
N PHE A 139 -10.45 4.86 21.22
CA PHE A 139 -11.51 3.95 20.80
C PHE A 139 -12.32 3.55 22.02
N ASN A 140 -13.60 3.92 22.04
CA ASN A 140 -14.50 3.69 23.18
C ASN A 140 -15.45 2.50 22.95
N GLY A 141 -15.32 1.80 21.82
CA GLY A 141 -16.13 0.63 21.51
C GLY A 141 -15.61 -0.64 22.19
N PRO A 142 -16.40 -1.74 22.16
CA PRO A 142 -15.89 -3.04 22.57
C PRO A 142 -14.76 -3.49 21.65
N VAL A 143 -13.76 -4.19 22.21
CA VAL A 143 -12.66 -4.77 21.40
C VAL A 143 -13.28 -5.74 20.38
N PRO A 144 -13.09 -5.54 19.07
CA PRO A 144 -13.63 -6.45 18.07
C PRO A 144 -13.07 -7.87 18.20
N GLU A 145 -13.86 -8.90 17.91
CA GLU A 145 -13.45 -10.31 18.04
C GLU A 145 -12.17 -10.64 17.27
N ILE A 146 -12.04 -10.11 16.05
CA ILE A 146 -10.82 -10.21 15.25
C ILE A 146 -9.60 -9.61 15.95
N ILE A 147 -9.75 -8.52 16.69
CA ILE A 147 -8.65 -7.89 17.43
C ILE A 147 -8.30 -8.74 18.65
N LYS A 148 -9.28 -9.32 19.34
CA LYS A 148 -9.03 -10.28 20.43
C LYS A 148 -8.27 -11.50 19.92
N LEU A 149 -8.69 -12.05 18.77
CA LEU A 149 -8.02 -13.17 18.10
C LEU A 149 -6.53 -12.85 17.83
N LEU A 150 -6.26 -11.69 17.24
CA LEU A 150 -4.89 -11.26 16.92
C LEU A 150 -4.05 -10.95 18.18
N ASP A 151 -4.69 -10.40 19.23
CA ASP A 151 -4.03 -10.14 20.52
C ASP A 151 -3.68 -11.42 21.28
N GLN A 152 -4.42 -12.50 21.05
CA GLN A 152 -4.14 -13.84 21.60
C GLN A 152 -3.21 -14.69 20.71
N ALA A 153 -3.13 -14.39 19.41
CA ALA A 153 -2.30 -15.13 18.46
C ALA A 153 -0.82 -15.17 18.89
N ALA A 154 -0.12 -16.26 18.59
CA ALA A 154 1.28 -16.42 18.97
C ALA A 154 2.17 -15.44 18.18
N GLY A 155 3.02 -14.71 18.90
CA GLY A 155 3.90 -13.72 18.29
C GLY A 155 4.62 -12.90 19.34
N TYR A 156 5.28 -11.83 18.90
CA TYR A 156 6.03 -10.94 19.78
C TYR A 156 5.48 -9.51 19.69
N LYS A 157 5.14 -8.93 20.86
CA LYS A 157 4.60 -7.58 20.97
C LYS A 157 5.71 -6.63 21.43
N GLU A 158 5.99 -5.64 20.60
CA GLU A 158 6.80 -4.48 20.90
C GLU A 158 5.90 -3.35 21.42
N GLY A 159 6.36 -2.62 22.43
CA GLY A 159 5.59 -1.54 23.05
C GLY A 159 4.64 -2.03 24.16
N LYS A 160 3.78 -1.12 24.63
CA LYS A 160 2.93 -1.32 25.82
C LYS A 160 1.43 -1.11 25.56
N GLY A 161 1.05 -0.95 24.29
CA GLY A 161 -0.33 -0.74 23.87
C GLY A 161 -1.23 -1.93 24.18
N ASN A 162 -2.48 -1.63 24.52
CA ASN A 162 -3.51 -2.66 24.66
C ASN A 162 -3.94 -3.20 23.29
N ALA A 163 -4.88 -4.14 23.29
CA ALA A 163 -5.35 -4.80 22.08
C ALA A 163 -5.85 -3.82 20.99
N THR A 164 -6.44 -2.69 21.39
CA THR A 164 -6.99 -1.68 20.47
C THR A 164 -5.96 -0.66 19.99
N ASP A 165 -4.79 -0.59 20.63
CA ASP A 165 -3.71 0.36 20.35
C ASP A 165 -2.49 -0.32 19.69
N THR A 166 -2.71 -1.53 19.15
CA THR A 166 -1.65 -2.37 18.56
C THR A 166 -1.88 -2.53 17.06
N LEU A 167 -0.81 -2.37 16.27
CA LEU A 167 -0.76 -2.84 14.89
C LEU A 167 -0.32 -4.31 14.87
N TYR A 168 -1.15 -5.21 14.33
CA TYR A 168 -0.83 -6.63 14.21
C TYR A 168 -0.28 -6.91 12.81
N VAL A 169 0.96 -7.40 12.71
CA VAL A 169 1.64 -7.58 11.43
C VAL A 169 1.96 -9.06 11.23
N PHE A 170 1.33 -9.66 10.22
CA PHE A 170 1.76 -10.97 9.74
C PHE A 170 2.98 -10.83 8.85
N TYR A 171 3.98 -11.65 9.11
CA TYR A 171 5.24 -11.61 8.37
C TYR A 171 5.82 -13.00 8.15
N ASP A 172 6.56 -13.16 7.07
CA ASP A 172 7.39 -14.34 6.83
C ASP A 172 8.86 -13.95 7.04
N PRO A 173 9.63 -14.67 7.88
CA PRO A 173 11.02 -14.33 8.16
C PRO A 173 11.94 -14.39 6.93
N ARG A 174 11.51 -15.01 5.83
CA ARG A 174 12.27 -15.06 4.56
C ARG A 174 11.91 -13.91 3.61
N CYS A 175 10.91 -13.10 3.95
CA CYS A 175 10.42 -12.05 3.06
C CYS A 175 11.22 -10.76 3.20
N LYS A 176 11.91 -10.37 2.12
CA LYS A 176 12.68 -9.10 2.05
C LYS A 176 11.86 -7.85 2.39
N TRP A 177 10.57 -7.83 2.05
CA TRP A 177 9.68 -6.70 2.34
C TRP A 177 9.25 -6.68 3.80
N CYS A 178 9.17 -7.84 4.46
CA CYS A 178 8.94 -7.90 5.90
C CYS A 178 10.13 -7.34 6.67
N HIS A 179 11.35 -7.65 6.22
CA HIS A 179 12.59 -7.07 6.77
C HIS A 179 12.58 -5.54 6.63
N GLN A 180 12.24 -5.03 5.44
CA GLN A 180 12.13 -3.59 5.22
C GLN A 180 11.09 -2.94 6.14
N ALA A 181 9.89 -3.52 6.27
CA ALA A 181 8.87 -2.99 7.18
C ALA A 181 9.34 -2.99 8.65
N TYR A 182 10.10 -4.00 9.09
CA TYR A 182 10.68 -4.00 10.42
C TYR A 182 11.61 -2.79 10.64
N TYR A 183 12.53 -2.52 9.71
CA TYR A 183 13.44 -1.37 9.85
C TYR A 183 12.72 -0.02 9.73
N GLU A 184 11.78 0.12 8.80
CA GLU A 184 11.00 1.36 8.64
C GLU A 184 10.09 1.64 9.84
N THR A 185 9.69 0.60 10.59
CA THR A 185 8.85 0.77 11.78
C THR A 185 9.61 1.18 13.04
N ARG A 186 10.96 1.10 13.07
CA ARG A 186 11.75 1.39 14.27
C ARG A 186 11.45 2.79 14.83
N ARG A 187 11.41 3.79 13.95
CA ARG A 187 11.09 5.19 14.32
C ARG A 187 9.72 5.37 15.00
N TYR A 188 8.78 4.46 14.74
CA TYR A 188 7.45 4.50 15.36
C TYR A 188 7.43 3.76 16.69
N VAL A 189 8.11 2.61 16.77
CA VAL A 189 8.29 1.89 18.04
C VAL A 189 9.04 2.77 19.05
N ASP A 190 10.06 3.50 18.61
CA ASP A 190 10.81 4.46 19.44
C ASP A 190 9.94 5.63 19.94
N LYS A 191 8.93 6.03 19.14
CA LYS A 191 7.89 6.99 19.53
C LYS A 191 6.82 6.40 20.47
N GLY A 192 6.93 5.12 20.84
CA GLY A 192 6.02 4.44 21.76
C GLY A 192 4.85 3.72 21.10
N PHE A 193 4.80 3.64 19.76
CA PHE A 193 3.79 2.83 19.08
C PHE A 193 3.99 1.34 19.35
N THR A 194 2.88 0.60 19.35
CA THR A 194 2.87 -0.83 19.68
C THR A 194 2.60 -1.66 18.43
N ILE A 195 3.49 -2.62 18.16
CA ILE A 195 3.40 -3.53 17.03
C ILE A 195 3.50 -4.96 17.56
N LYS A 196 2.59 -5.83 17.12
CA LYS A 196 2.67 -7.26 17.39
C LYS A 196 2.98 -8.02 16.10
N TRP A 197 4.15 -8.64 16.06
CA TRP A 197 4.65 -9.42 14.93
C TRP A 197 4.18 -10.87 15.05
N LEU A 198 3.45 -11.33 14.05
CA LEU A 198 2.84 -12.65 13.96
C LEU A 198 3.57 -13.45 12.86
N PRO A 199 4.51 -14.34 13.22
CA PRO A 199 5.28 -15.08 12.23
C PRO A 199 4.38 -16.10 11.51
N THR A 200 4.57 -16.23 10.20
CA THR A 200 3.85 -17.15 9.32
C THR A 200 4.74 -17.63 8.17
N LEU A 201 4.26 -18.58 7.35
CA LEU A 201 4.94 -19.11 6.16
C LEU A 201 4.19 -18.81 4.87
N ALA A 202 3.81 -17.54 4.68
CA ALA A 202 3.08 -17.09 3.49
C ALA A 202 3.86 -17.29 2.16
N LEU A 203 5.19 -17.48 2.22
CA LEU A 203 6.02 -17.80 1.05
C LEU A 203 6.19 -19.31 0.80
N GLY A 204 5.47 -20.15 1.55
CA GLY A 204 5.47 -21.61 1.42
C GLY A 204 6.06 -22.32 2.64
N GLN A 205 5.48 -23.46 3.02
CA GLN A 205 5.79 -24.21 4.24
C GLN A 205 7.03 -25.10 4.08
N SER A 206 8.22 -24.49 4.09
CA SER A 206 9.50 -25.23 4.13
C SER A 206 10.00 -25.40 5.56
N GLU A 207 10.75 -26.46 5.84
CA GLU A 207 11.40 -26.68 7.14
C GLU A 207 12.28 -25.52 7.62
N SER A 208 13.09 -24.93 6.73
CA SER A 208 13.89 -23.74 7.07
C SER A 208 13.01 -22.55 7.48
N GLY A 209 11.87 -22.37 6.81
CA GLY A 209 10.86 -21.37 7.19
C GLY A 209 10.32 -21.60 8.60
N TYR A 210 9.92 -22.84 8.93
CA TYR A 210 9.50 -23.18 10.29
C TYR A 210 10.59 -22.91 11.33
N ARG A 211 11.84 -23.29 11.03
CA ARG A 211 13.00 -23.08 11.93
C ARG A 211 13.25 -21.60 12.23
N MET A 212 13.14 -20.75 11.21
CA MET A 212 13.26 -19.30 11.38
C MET A 212 12.07 -18.74 12.17
N ALA A 213 10.83 -19.05 11.77
CA ALA A 213 9.63 -18.52 12.42
C ALA A 213 9.49 -18.99 13.88
N ALA A 214 9.94 -20.20 14.19
CA ALA A 214 9.92 -20.75 15.54
C ALA A 214 10.86 -20.00 16.50
N SER A 215 11.95 -19.40 16.00
CA SER A 215 12.95 -18.73 16.84
C SER A 215 12.35 -17.60 17.70
N ILE A 216 11.44 -16.80 17.15
CA ILE A 216 10.76 -15.74 17.90
C ILE A 216 9.67 -16.28 18.82
N LEU A 217 9.01 -17.40 18.46
CA LEU A 217 7.94 -17.97 19.28
C LEU A 217 8.49 -18.73 20.50
N GLN A 218 9.66 -19.35 20.36
CA GLN A 218 10.32 -20.08 21.45
C GLN A 218 11.19 -19.15 22.32
N SER A 219 11.61 -18.00 21.78
CA SER A 219 12.34 -16.97 22.52
C SER A 219 11.78 -15.57 22.23
N PRO A 220 10.62 -15.20 22.80
CA PRO A 220 9.91 -13.95 22.48
C PRO A 220 10.56 -12.74 23.16
N LYS A 221 11.66 -12.26 22.59
CA LYS A 221 12.42 -11.08 23.06
C LYS A 221 12.89 -10.21 21.89
N ALA A 222 13.23 -8.95 22.18
CA ALA A 222 13.61 -7.95 21.18
C ALA A 222 14.77 -8.43 20.30
N ASP A 223 15.86 -8.92 20.92
CA ASP A 223 17.02 -9.44 20.18
C ASP A 223 16.66 -10.61 19.25
N SER A 224 15.73 -11.48 19.66
CA SER A 224 15.28 -12.59 18.82
C SER A 224 14.48 -12.07 17.63
N LEU A 225 13.66 -11.03 17.82
CA LEU A 225 12.90 -10.41 16.75
C LEU A 225 13.85 -9.75 15.75
N GLU A 226 14.81 -8.97 16.25
CA GLU A 226 15.82 -8.32 15.41
C GLU A 226 16.61 -9.35 14.61
N LYS A 227 17.09 -10.43 15.23
CA LYS A 227 17.77 -11.53 14.53
C LYS A 227 16.89 -12.23 13.50
N ASN A 228 15.57 -12.29 13.72
CA ASN A 228 14.62 -12.87 12.79
C ASN A 228 14.38 -12.01 11.53
N PHE A 229 14.62 -10.70 11.63
CA PHE A 229 14.56 -9.76 10.52
C PHE A 229 15.92 -9.36 9.96
N ASN A 230 17.00 -9.60 10.70
CA ASN A 230 18.35 -9.54 10.17
C ASN A 230 18.49 -10.69 9.16
N ARG A 231 19.15 -10.43 8.04
CA ARG A 231 19.35 -11.39 6.94
C ARG A 231 20.26 -12.58 7.31
N ASP A 232 20.48 -12.80 8.59
CA ASP A 232 21.30 -13.88 9.11
C ASP A 232 20.52 -15.19 9.09
N ALA A 233 20.72 -15.97 8.02
CA ALA A 233 20.09 -17.27 7.86
C ALA A 233 20.52 -18.30 8.93
N SER A 234 21.53 -17.99 9.76
CA SER A 234 21.97 -18.89 10.84
C SER A 234 21.05 -18.87 12.06
N TYR A 235 20.20 -17.84 12.21
CA TYR A 235 19.29 -17.75 13.35
C TYR A 235 18.03 -18.62 13.16
N GLN A 236 18.18 -19.88 13.51
CA GLN A 236 17.19 -20.94 13.35
C GLN A 236 17.14 -21.80 14.63
N VAL A 237 15.96 -22.29 14.96
CA VAL A 237 15.78 -23.27 16.06
C VAL A 237 14.99 -24.46 15.55
N ASP A 238 15.13 -25.63 16.19
CA ASP A 238 14.26 -26.76 15.92
C ASP A 238 12.81 -26.41 16.34
N PRO A 239 11.82 -26.48 15.43
CA PRO A 239 10.44 -26.17 15.77
C PRO A 239 9.85 -27.26 16.67
N THR A 240 9.37 -26.88 17.86
CA THR A 240 8.48 -27.71 18.66
C THR A 240 7.10 -27.83 17.99
N ASP A 241 6.34 -28.87 18.30
CA ASP A 241 4.97 -29.06 17.79
C ASP A 241 4.08 -27.84 18.08
N LYS A 242 4.21 -27.27 19.27
CA LYS A 242 3.50 -26.03 19.65
C LYS A 242 3.87 -24.88 18.73
N SER A 243 5.16 -24.69 18.42
CA SER A 243 5.59 -23.62 17.52
C SER A 243 5.12 -23.83 16.08
N ARG A 244 5.14 -25.08 15.56
CA ARG A 244 4.59 -25.40 14.24
C ARG A 244 3.11 -25.08 14.16
N LYS A 245 2.32 -25.58 15.11
CA LYS A 245 0.88 -25.31 15.19
C LYS A 245 0.60 -23.82 15.23
N ASN A 246 1.33 -23.06 16.04
CA ASN A 246 1.17 -21.61 16.13
C ASN A 246 1.48 -20.88 14.80
N ILE A 247 2.52 -21.31 14.08
CA ILE A 247 2.89 -20.75 12.77
C ILE A 247 1.81 -21.05 11.73
N ASP A 248 1.29 -22.27 11.72
CA ASP A 248 0.21 -22.70 10.82
C ASP A 248 -1.10 -21.96 11.15
N THR A 249 -1.47 -21.84 12.42
CA THR A 249 -2.62 -21.05 12.85
C THR A 249 -2.48 -19.58 12.46
N ASN A 250 -1.28 -18.98 12.56
CA ASN A 250 -1.06 -17.62 12.06
C ASN A 250 -1.24 -17.52 10.54
N LEU A 251 -0.80 -18.53 9.77
CA LEU A 251 -1.04 -18.59 8.33
C LEU A 251 -2.53 -18.70 7.99
N GLU A 252 -3.26 -19.57 8.69
CA GLU A 252 -4.70 -19.74 8.55
C GLU A 252 -5.46 -18.45 8.89
N HIS A 253 -5.07 -17.76 9.97
CA HIS A 253 -5.62 -16.45 10.31
C HIS A 253 -5.37 -15.45 9.18
N LEU A 254 -4.13 -15.33 8.69
CA LEU A 254 -3.82 -14.42 7.59
C LEU A 254 -4.68 -14.72 6.34
N LEU A 255 -4.81 -15.99 5.97
CA LEU A 255 -5.62 -16.44 4.84
C LEU A 255 -7.10 -16.07 5.02
N ALA A 256 -7.67 -16.38 6.19
CA ALA A 256 -9.06 -16.10 6.50
C ALA A 256 -9.36 -14.59 6.55
N LEU A 257 -8.45 -13.81 7.13
CA LEU A 257 -8.58 -12.36 7.23
C LEU A 257 -8.47 -11.70 5.86
N VAL A 258 -7.48 -12.07 5.05
CA VAL A 258 -7.37 -11.56 3.68
C VAL A 258 -8.62 -11.94 2.88
N ALA A 259 -9.13 -13.16 3.00
CA ALA A 259 -10.37 -13.55 2.33
C ALA A 259 -11.60 -12.76 2.82
N GLY A 260 -11.64 -12.38 4.11
CA GLY A 260 -12.71 -11.57 4.68
C GLY A 260 -12.68 -10.10 4.23
N PHE A 261 -11.50 -9.53 4.02
CA PHE A 261 -11.33 -8.15 3.57
C PHE A 261 -11.39 -8.00 2.05
N ASP A 262 -10.77 -8.93 1.32
CA ASP A 262 -10.52 -8.80 -0.12
C ASP A 262 -11.35 -9.77 -0.96
N GLY A 263 -12.11 -10.66 -0.32
CA GLY A 263 -12.93 -11.67 -0.98
C GLY A 263 -12.27 -13.05 -1.10
N LYS A 264 -13.10 -14.08 -1.32
CA LYS A 264 -12.62 -15.46 -1.44
C LYS A 264 -11.71 -15.60 -2.67
N GLY A 265 -10.53 -16.21 -2.46
CA GLY A 265 -9.52 -16.39 -3.49
C GLY A 265 -8.53 -15.22 -3.62
N ALA A 266 -8.65 -14.20 -2.76
CA ALA A 266 -7.65 -13.14 -2.66
C ALA A 266 -6.26 -13.71 -2.40
N ARG A 267 -5.25 -13.10 -3.06
CA ARG A 267 -3.86 -13.51 -2.86
C ARG A 267 -3.34 -12.90 -1.58
N VAL A 268 -2.83 -13.75 -0.70
CA VAL A 268 -2.12 -13.32 0.49
C VAL A 268 -0.78 -12.69 0.12
N SER A 269 -0.42 -11.63 0.83
CA SER A 269 0.89 -11.00 0.78
C SER A 269 1.41 -10.75 2.20
N VAL A 270 2.72 -10.57 2.34
CA VAL A 270 3.36 -10.16 3.59
C VAL A 270 4.44 -9.12 3.29
N PRO A 271 4.65 -8.10 4.13
CA PRO A 271 3.98 -7.89 5.42
C PRO A 271 2.56 -7.32 5.25
N THR A 272 1.61 -7.87 6.01
CA THR A 272 0.22 -7.41 6.05
C THR A 272 -0.17 -7.05 7.48
N GLY A 273 -0.65 -5.83 7.67
CA GLY A 273 -1.03 -5.27 8.96
C GLY A 273 -2.55 -5.20 9.16
N PHE A 274 -2.99 -5.36 10.41
CA PHE A 274 -4.37 -5.16 10.84
C PHE A 274 -4.40 -4.30 12.09
N TYR A 275 -5.31 -3.34 12.16
CA TYR A 275 -5.47 -2.44 13.31
C TYR A 275 -6.86 -1.82 13.35
N ILE A 276 -7.23 -1.23 14.47
CA ILE A 276 -8.44 -0.41 14.56
C ILE A 276 -8.09 0.99 14.06
N ASN A 277 -8.75 1.43 12.99
CA ASN A 277 -8.71 2.83 12.61
C ASN A 277 -9.54 3.62 13.63
N LYS A 278 -8.87 4.41 14.49
CA LYS A 278 -9.48 5.17 15.59
C LYS A 278 -10.41 6.27 15.10
N ARG A 279 -10.30 6.68 13.82
CA ARG A 279 -11.18 7.69 13.21
C ARG A 279 -12.54 7.11 12.85
N THR A 280 -12.57 5.83 12.45
CA THR A 280 -13.80 5.17 11.98
C THR A 280 -14.34 4.12 12.95
N GLY A 281 -13.52 3.69 13.92
CA GLY A 281 -13.80 2.57 14.80
C GLY A 281 -13.80 1.20 14.11
N LYS A 282 -13.45 1.14 12.83
CA LYS A 282 -13.44 -0.11 12.04
C LYS A 282 -12.05 -0.72 11.99
N ILE A 283 -11.97 -2.05 11.86
CA ILE A 283 -10.70 -2.70 11.55
C ILE A 283 -10.31 -2.34 10.12
N LYS A 284 -9.03 -2.05 9.95
CA LYS A 284 -8.42 -1.80 8.65
C LYS A 284 -7.29 -2.80 8.41
N LYS A 285 -7.21 -3.27 7.16
CA LYS A 285 -6.06 -4.00 6.62
C LYS A 285 -5.14 -3.03 5.89
N VAL A 286 -3.85 -3.21 6.04
CA VAL A 286 -2.80 -2.48 5.30
C VAL A 286 -1.85 -3.49 4.67
N ASP A 287 -1.78 -3.50 3.35
CA ASP A 287 -0.79 -4.25 2.60
C ASP A 287 0.46 -3.41 2.37
N ALA A 288 1.56 -4.04 1.96
CA ALA A 288 2.81 -3.36 1.62
C ALA A 288 3.25 -2.39 2.72
N LEU A 289 3.28 -2.88 3.96
CA LEU A 289 3.69 -2.12 5.14
C LEU A 289 5.16 -1.65 5.09
N SER A 290 5.92 -2.11 4.10
CA SER A 290 7.27 -1.64 3.78
C SER A 290 7.31 -0.25 3.14
N GLU A 291 6.17 0.26 2.64
CA GLU A 291 6.08 1.55 2.00
C GLU A 291 5.86 2.66 3.03
N SER A 292 6.65 3.73 2.96
CA SER A 292 6.61 4.84 3.91
C SER A 292 5.23 5.49 4.02
N ILE A 293 4.52 5.64 2.89
CA ILE A 293 3.18 6.23 2.86
C ILE A 293 2.15 5.40 3.65
N ASN A 294 2.27 4.08 3.63
CA ASN A 294 1.38 3.19 4.37
C ASN A 294 1.66 3.29 5.87
N LEU A 295 2.95 3.41 6.26
CA LEU A 295 3.34 3.63 7.64
C LEU A 295 2.89 5.00 8.15
N GLU A 296 3.04 6.07 7.36
CA GLU A 296 2.54 7.40 7.71
C GLU A 296 1.01 7.44 7.82
N MET A 297 0.30 6.66 7.01
CA MET A 297 -1.16 6.52 7.16
C MET A 297 -1.54 5.89 8.49
N VAL A 298 -0.82 4.85 8.92
CA VAL A 298 -1.09 4.16 10.19
C VAL A 298 -0.68 5.05 11.38
N PHE A 299 0.56 5.50 11.40
CA PHE A 299 1.23 6.08 12.57
C PHE A 299 1.39 7.60 12.53
N GLY A 300 1.16 8.25 11.38
CA GLY A 300 1.46 9.66 11.17
C GLY A 300 2.94 9.91 10.86
N LYS A 301 3.32 11.19 10.91
CA LYS A 301 4.71 11.64 10.69
C LYS A 301 5.57 11.52 11.94
#